data_AF-A0A9X8EE89-F1
#
_entry.id   AF-A0A9X8EE89-F1
#
_cell.length_a   1.000
_cell.length_b   1.000
_cell.length_c   1.000
_cell.angle_alpha   90.00
_cell.angle_beta   90.00
_cell.angle_gamma   90.00
#
_symmetry.space_group_name_H-M   'P 1'
#
loop_
_entity.id
_entity.type
_entity.pdbx_description
1 polymer ?
#
loop_
_entity_poly.entity_id
_entity_poly.type
_entity_poly.pdbx_seq_one_letter_code
_entity_poly.pdbx_strand_id
1 'polypeptide(L)'
;DISQLGPAEYDDVYNRTFHILINPPTNHSIGEKPMVNVQRLARFSFQNVYKHFFITEGSRARHAPPKLPAGWDMPRKMNCRDVWRLWFHGDRDNHVCPLSQVTYWDFNGSSSKKDAGSRLGNARLVVERLVQMAVSEGFVASEDVLGEHMDVQTLDTVFDNAFDMLLNYNPTGNLAGPDVGQLRGEKADEYLYNSVAKAIRDMDKKRKRVE
;
A
#
# COMPACT_ATOMS: atom_id res chain seq x y z
N ASP A 1 -19.01 1.97 24.68
CA ASP A 1 -19.13 0.65 24.05
C ASP A 1 -19.73 0.87 22.66
N ILE A 2 -18.90 0.78 21.62
CA ILE A 2 -19.24 1.21 20.25
C ILE A 2 -20.01 0.14 19.47
N SER A 3 -20.15 -1.04 20.08
CA SER A 3 -20.72 -2.25 19.46
C SER A 3 -22.25 -2.23 19.35
N GLN A 4 -22.92 -1.22 19.92
CA GLN A 4 -24.38 -1.10 19.93
C GLN A 4 -24.93 0.12 19.18
N LEU A 5 -24.08 0.91 18.50
CA LEU A 5 -24.54 2.10 17.77
C LEU A 5 -25.11 1.74 16.40
N GLY A 6 -26.22 2.39 16.03
CA GLY A 6 -26.77 2.28 14.68
C GLY A 6 -25.88 3.00 13.64
N PRO A 7 -26.06 2.72 12.33
CA PRO A 7 -25.21 3.27 11.26
C PRO A 7 -25.07 4.81 11.28
N ALA A 8 -26.17 5.53 11.55
CA ALA A 8 -26.16 7.00 11.60
C ALA A 8 -25.46 7.57 12.85
N GLU A 9 -25.51 6.85 13.97
CA GLU A 9 -24.85 7.26 15.21
C GLU A 9 -23.35 6.97 15.15
N TYR A 10 -22.95 5.93 14.40
CA TYR A 10 -21.56 5.63 14.13
C TYR A 10 -20.92 6.66 13.20
N ASP A 11 -21.62 7.11 12.16
CA ASP A 11 -21.16 8.18 11.27
C ASP A 11 -20.99 9.51 12.02
N ASP A 12 -21.87 9.85 12.96
CA ASP A 12 -21.73 11.05 13.79
C ASP A 12 -20.51 10.95 14.73
N VAL A 13 -20.31 9.81 15.40
CA VAL A 13 -19.15 9.58 16.28
C VAL A 13 -17.84 9.54 15.48
N TYR A 14 -17.85 8.94 14.29
CA TYR A 14 -16.69 8.88 13.40
C TYR A 14 -16.34 10.28 12.86
N ASN A 15 -17.32 11.02 12.33
CA ASN A 15 -17.11 12.37 11.83
C ASN A 15 -16.66 13.34 12.93
N ARG A 16 -17.23 13.22 14.14
CA ARG A 16 -16.82 14.04 15.29
C ARG A 16 -15.40 13.72 15.75
N THR A 17 -15.02 12.45 15.75
CA THR A 17 -13.66 12.03 16.10
C THR A 17 -12.65 12.40 15.02
N PHE A 18 -13.02 12.23 13.74
CA PHE A 18 -12.22 12.57 12.57
C PHE A 18 -11.99 14.09 12.45
N HIS A 19 -13.01 14.89 12.75
CA HIS A 19 -12.91 16.35 12.78
C HIS A 19 -12.00 16.85 13.91
N ILE A 20 -11.95 16.17 15.07
CA ILE A 20 -11.04 16.48 16.17
C ILE A 20 -9.58 16.13 15.81
N LEU A 21 -9.35 15.09 15.01
CA LEU A 21 -8.02 14.67 14.59
C LEU A 21 -7.42 15.52 13.47
N ILE A 22 -8.26 16.10 12.62
CA ILE A 22 -7.82 16.97 11.51
C ILE A 22 -7.74 18.43 11.94
N ASN A 23 -8.61 18.87 12.85
CA ASN A 23 -8.64 20.23 13.39
C ASN A 23 -8.54 20.18 14.92
N PRO A 24 -7.35 19.90 15.49
CA PRO A 24 -7.19 19.92 16.93
C PRO A 24 -7.51 21.32 17.47
N PRO A 25 -8.28 21.47 18.56
CA PRO A 25 -8.54 22.77 19.15
C PRO A 25 -7.20 23.40 19.55
N THR A 26 -6.89 24.57 18.98
CA THR A 26 -5.70 25.36 19.30
C THR A 26 -5.80 25.89 20.73
N ASN A 27 -5.40 25.06 21.70
CA ASN A 27 -5.06 25.54 23.03
C ASN A 27 -3.57 25.88 23.06
N HIS A 28 -3.29 27.14 23.38
CA HIS A 28 -1.94 27.64 23.60
C HIS A 28 -1.23 26.88 24.74
N SER A 29 0.04 26.59 24.47
CA SER A 29 1.16 26.48 25.40
C SER A 29 1.64 25.07 25.83
N ILE A 30 2.97 24.95 25.70
CA ILE A 30 3.93 24.05 26.35
C ILE A 30 4.26 22.71 25.66
N GLY A 31 5.45 22.67 25.05
CA GLY A 31 6.35 21.51 25.11
C GLY A 31 6.40 20.63 23.86
N GLU A 32 7.40 20.86 23.02
CA GLU A 32 7.78 20.06 21.85
C GLU A 32 7.91 18.55 22.15
N LYS A 33 7.29 17.70 21.32
CA LYS A 33 7.62 16.29 21.05
C LYS A 33 6.94 15.80 19.75
N PRO A 34 7.46 14.75 19.08
CA PRO A 34 7.41 14.63 17.62
C PRO A 34 6.04 14.17 17.10
N MET A 35 5.60 14.80 16.01
CA MET A 35 4.45 14.40 15.19
C MET A 35 4.63 12.96 14.70
N VAL A 36 3.97 12.01 15.34
CA VAL A 36 3.65 10.73 14.70
C VAL A 36 2.54 11.03 13.68
N ASN A 37 2.85 10.76 12.42
CA ASN A 37 2.06 11.10 11.24
C ASN A 37 0.61 10.55 11.32
N VAL A 38 -0.32 11.40 11.75
CA VAL A 38 -1.75 11.11 11.99
C VAL A 38 -2.46 10.61 10.72
N GLN A 39 -1.98 11.01 9.54
CA GLN A 39 -2.51 10.53 8.25
C GLN A 39 -2.29 9.02 8.05
N ARG A 40 -1.22 8.48 8.65
CA ARG A 40 -0.87 7.05 8.56
C ARG A 40 -1.80 6.16 9.39
N LEU A 41 -2.31 6.65 10.52
CA LEU A 41 -3.30 5.94 11.35
C LEU A 41 -4.71 6.00 10.75
N ALA A 42 -5.08 7.11 10.11
CA ALA A 42 -6.37 7.27 9.45
C ALA A 42 -6.53 6.30 8.25
N ARG A 43 -5.50 6.15 7.40
CA ARG A 43 -5.52 5.26 6.22
C ARG A 43 -5.47 3.77 6.61
N PHE A 44 -4.73 3.41 7.68
CA PHE A 44 -4.67 2.04 8.21
C PHE A 44 -5.98 1.59 8.87
N SER A 45 -6.78 2.54 9.38
CA SER A 45 -8.11 2.28 9.93
C SER A 45 -9.16 2.10 8.81
N PHE A 46 -9.13 2.91 7.76
CA PHE A 46 -10.15 2.89 6.70
C PHE A 46 -10.19 1.58 5.89
N GLN A 47 -9.02 1.03 5.47
CA GLN A 47 -8.98 -0.23 4.73
C GLN A 47 -9.32 -1.47 5.60
N ASN A 48 -9.18 -1.38 6.92
CA ASN A 48 -9.52 -2.47 7.84
C ASN A 48 -10.99 -2.43 8.28
N VAL A 49 -11.61 -1.26 8.39
CA VAL A 49 -13.03 -1.12 8.75
C VAL A 49 -13.95 -1.52 7.58
N TYR A 50 -13.57 -1.24 6.32
CA TYR A 50 -14.31 -1.72 5.14
C TYR A 50 -14.33 -3.26 5.00
N LYS A 51 -13.38 -3.98 5.61
CA LYS A 51 -13.38 -5.45 5.61
C LYS A 51 -14.40 -6.07 6.58
N HIS A 52 -14.82 -5.34 7.61
CA HIS A 52 -15.64 -5.92 8.68
C HIS A 52 -17.16 -5.79 8.44
N PHE A 53 -17.59 -4.89 7.55
CA PHE A 53 -19.01 -4.60 7.33
C PHE A 53 -19.65 -5.31 6.12
N PHE A 54 -18.86 -5.89 5.20
CA PHE A 54 -19.40 -6.62 4.04
C PHE A 54 -19.46 -8.15 4.23
N ILE A 55 -19.19 -8.66 5.43
CA ILE A 55 -19.32 -10.10 5.76
C ILE A 55 -20.25 -10.30 6.95
N THR A 56 -21.36 -9.57 7.01
CA THR A 56 -22.47 -9.89 7.92
C THR A 56 -23.71 -10.20 7.09
N GLU A 57 -24.10 -11.46 7.20
CA GLU A 57 -25.27 -12.19 6.72
C GLU A 57 -26.31 -11.48 5.84
N GLY A 58 -26.61 -12.11 4.70
CA GLY A 58 -27.96 -12.06 4.10
C GLY A 58 -28.07 -11.44 2.71
N SER A 59 -27.04 -10.75 2.21
CA SER A 59 -27.07 -10.24 0.84
C SER A 59 -26.48 -11.28 -0.10
N ARG A 60 -27.34 -12.02 -0.81
CA ARG A 60 -27.00 -12.70 -2.07
C ARG A 60 -26.35 -11.65 -2.98
N ALA A 61 -25.03 -11.58 -2.94
CA ALA A 61 -24.21 -10.76 -3.79
C ALA A 61 -24.52 -11.16 -5.22
N ARG A 62 -25.37 -10.36 -5.89
CA ARG A 62 -25.46 -10.32 -7.33
C ARG A 62 -24.03 -10.11 -7.80
N HIS A 63 -23.49 -11.14 -8.42
CA HIS A 63 -22.08 -11.31 -8.76
C HIS A 63 -21.46 -10.00 -9.25
N ALA A 64 -20.70 -9.32 -8.38
CA ALA A 64 -19.77 -8.33 -8.87
C ALA A 64 -18.86 -9.05 -9.89
N PRO A 65 -18.59 -8.45 -11.06
CA PRO A 65 -17.75 -9.09 -12.05
C PRO A 65 -16.41 -9.47 -11.41
N PRO A 66 -15.87 -10.65 -11.74
CA PRO A 66 -14.59 -11.08 -11.18
C PRO A 66 -13.53 -10.06 -11.54
N LYS A 67 -12.82 -9.56 -10.52
CA LYS A 67 -11.76 -8.55 -10.64
C LYS A 67 -10.54 -9.06 -11.41
N LEU A 68 -10.40 -10.38 -11.47
CA LEU A 68 -9.31 -11.10 -12.12
C LEU A 68 -9.87 -12.17 -13.06
N PRO A 69 -9.22 -12.46 -14.20
CA PRO A 69 -9.58 -13.57 -15.06
C PRO A 69 -9.51 -14.91 -14.31
N ALA A 70 -10.31 -15.88 -14.73
CA ALA A 70 -10.28 -17.22 -14.15
C ALA A 70 -8.89 -17.86 -14.31
N GLY A 71 -8.32 -18.33 -13.20
CA GLY A 71 -6.97 -18.93 -13.20
C GLY A 71 -5.82 -17.94 -13.26
N TRP A 72 -6.10 -16.62 -13.25
CA TRP A 72 -5.04 -15.62 -13.15
C TRP A 72 -4.30 -15.74 -11.82
N ASP A 73 -2.97 -15.62 -11.88
CA ASP A 73 -2.11 -15.62 -10.72
C ASP A 73 -1.03 -14.55 -10.88
N MET A 74 -0.61 -13.98 -9.76
CA MET A 74 0.45 -12.98 -9.74
C MET A 74 1.79 -13.62 -10.16
N PRO A 75 2.46 -13.13 -11.21
CA PRO A 75 3.70 -13.73 -11.69
C PRO A 75 4.80 -13.73 -10.63
N ARG A 76 5.50 -14.87 -10.49
CA ARG A 76 6.62 -15.00 -9.53
C ARG A 76 7.84 -14.14 -9.92
N LYS A 77 8.04 -13.94 -11.22
CA LYS A 77 9.14 -13.19 -11.81
C LYS A 77 8.57 -11.91 -12.44
N MET A 78 8.32 -10.91 -11.61
CA MET A 78 7.88 -9.58 -12.02
C MET A 78 8.78 -8.55 -11.33
N ASN A 79 9.23 -7.54 -12.06
CA ASN A 79 10.04 -6.46 -11.48
C ASN A 79 9.13 -5.47 -10.71
N CYS A 80 9.74 -4.56 -9.95
CA CYS A 80 8.98 -3.57 -9.16
C CYS A 80 8.18 -2.59 -10.03
N ARG A 81 8.69 -2.21 -11.21
CA ARG A 81 8.05 -1.26 -12.11
C ARG A 81 6.76 -1.81 -12.71
N ASP A 82 6.78 -3.07 -13.13
CA ASP A 82 5.59 -3.77 -13.65
C ASP A 82 4.54 -3.93 -12.55
N VAL A 83 4.96 -4.26 -11.32
CA VAL A 83 4.04 -4.29 -10.17
C VAL A 83 3.43 -2.91 -9.92
N TRP A 84 4.24 -1.84 -9.98
CA TRP A 84 3.78 -0.47 -9.81
C TRP A 84 2.72 -0.08 -10.86
N ARG A 85 2.98 -0.33 -12.13
CA ARG A 85 2.02 -0.09 -13.22
C ARG A 85 0.73 -0.90 -13.04
N LEU A 86 0.86 -2.19 -12.78
CA LEU A 86 -0.28 -3.10 -12.58
C LEU A 86 -1.10 -2.74 -11.33
N TRP A 87 -0.46 -2.14 -10.32
CA TRP A 87 -1.13 -1.69 -9.09
C TRP A 87 -2.13 -0.57 -9.32
N PHE A 88 -1.77 0.41 -10.17
CA PHE A 88 -2.59 1.59 -10.43
C PHE A 88 -3.47 1.44 -11.67
N HIS A 89 -2.95 0.91 -12.77
CA HIS A 89 -3.68 0.84 -14.05
C HIS A 89 -4.25 -0.53 -14.37
N GLY A 90 -3.82 -1.58 -13.65
CA GLY A 90 -4.14 -2.94 -14.03
C GLY A 90 -3.55 -3.29 -15.40
N ASP A 91 -4.15 -4.27 -16.06
CA ASP A 91 -3.79 -4.69 -17.41
C ASP A 91 -5.07 -4.97 -18.19
N ARG A 92 -5.44 -4.01 -19.03
CA ARG A 92 -6.70 -4.04 -19.77
C ARG A 92 -6.73 -5.16 -20.81
N ASP A 93 -5.60 -5.47 -21.42
CA ASP A 93 -5.49 -6.48 -22.47
C ASP A 93 -5.71 -7.88 -21.91
N ASN A 94 -5.27 -8.09 -20.66
CA ASN A 94 -5.49 -9.33 -19.93
C ASN A 94 -6.70 -9.29 -18.98
N HIS A 95 -7.54 -8.26 -19.03
CA HIS A 95 -8.71 -8.07 -18.15
C HIS A 95 -8.38 -8.13 -16.64
N VAL A 96 -7.23 -7.60 -16.25
CA VAL A 96 -6.78 -7.50 -14.86
C VAL A 96 -7.11 -6.10 -14.35
N CYS A 97 -7.91 -5.99 -13.30
CA CYS A 97 -8.14 -4.69 -12.66
C CYS A 97 -6.86 -4.20 -11.95
N PRO A 98 -6.79 -2.91 -11.57
CA PRO A 98 -5.73 -2.41 -10.70
C PRO A 98 -5.54 -3.31 -9.47
N LEU A 99 -4.30 -3.74 -9.18
CA LEU A 99 -4.06 -4.67 -8.05
C LEU A 99 -4.41 -4.08 -6.69
N SER A 100 -4.45 -2.75 -6.59
CA SER A 100 -4.96 -2.04 -5.40
C SER A 100 -6.39 -2.47 -5.02
N GLN A 101 -7.20 -2.86 -6.00
CA GLN A 101 -8.59 -3.30 -5.83
C GLN A 101 -8.72 -4.81 -5.58
N VAL A 102 -7.66 -5.58 -5.83
CA VAL A 102 -7.66 -7.04 -5.69
C VAL A 102 -7.55 -7.43 -4.21
N THR A 103 -8.34 -8.43 -3.83
CA THR A 103 -8.35 -9.03 -2.50
C THR A 103 -7.90 -10.48 -2.55
N TYR A 104 -7.61 -11.05 -1.38
CA TYR A 104 -7.28 -12.47 -1.26
C TYR A 104 -8.35 -13.41 -1.84
N TRP A 105 -9.63 -12.99 -1.82
CA TRP A 105 -10.75 -13.80 -2.27
C TRP A 105 -10.90 -13.85 -3.79
N ASP A 106 -10.26 -12.92 -4.51
CA ASP A 106 -10.34 -12.82 -5.97
C ASP A 106 -9.49 -13.88 -6.67
N PHE A 107 -8.54 -14.53 -5.98
CA PHE A 107 -7.69 -15.61 -6.52
C PHE A 107 -8.39 -16.97 -6.58
N ASN A 108 -9.59 -17.02 -7.18
CA ASN A 108 -10.30 -18.27 -7.41
C ASN A 108 -9.70 -19.00 -8.62
N GLY A 109 -9.03 -20.13 -8.37
CA GLY A 109 -8.47 -21.00 -9.42
C GLY A 109 -6.93 -21.09 -9.44
N SER A 110 -6.21 -20.34 -8.61
CA SER A 110 -4.76 -20.54 -8.47
C SER A 110 -4.46 -21.85 -7.73
N SER A 111 -3.39 -22.54 -8.17
CA SER A 111 -2.84 -23.76 -7.57
C SER A 111 -2.51 -23.64 -6.07
N SER A 112 -2.40 -22.44 -5.51
CA SER A 112 -2.34 -22.20 -4.05
C SER A 112 -2.82 -20.78 -3.72
N LYS A 113 -4.05 -20.64 -3.17
CA LYS A 113 -4.57 -19.35 -2.68
C LYS A 113 -3.61 -18.67 -1.71
N LYS A 114 -2.98 -19.45 -0.83
CA LYS A 114 -2.00 -18.97 0.15
C LYS A 114 -0.79 -18.30 -0.52
N ASP A 115 -0.26 -18.93 -1.57
CA ASP A 115 0.87 -18.41 -2.32
C ASP A 115 0.52 -17.11 -3.03
N ALA A 116 -0.64 -17.05 -3.67
CA ALA A 116 -1.13 -15.86 -4.35
C ALA A 116 -1.35 -14.70 -3.38
N GLY A 117 -1.96 -14.98 -2.22
CA GLY A 117 -2.13 -14.01 -1.14
C GLY A 117 -0.79 -13.47 -0.62
N SER A 118 0.20 -14.34 -0.42
CA SER A 118 1.55 -13.91 0.00
C SER A 118 2.22 -13.03 -1.04
N ARG A 119 2.06 -13.34 -2.33
CA ARG A 119 2.59 -12.51 -3.43
C ARG A 119 1.92 -11.14 -3.49
N LEU A 120 0.58 -11.09 -3.40
CA LEU A 120 -0.13 -9.82 -3.36
C LEU A 120 0.28 -8.99 -2.12
N GLY A 121 0.49 -9.63 -0.97
CA GLY A 121 0.98 -8.96 0.24
C GLY A 121 2.40 -8.40 0.08
N ASN A 122 3.29 -9.11 -0.62
CA ASN A 122 4.63 -8.61 -0.94
C ASN A 122 4.58 -7.41 -1.89
N ALA A 123 3.74 -7.48 -2.94
CA ALA A 123 3.56 -6.39 -3.89
C ALA A 123 3.01 -5.14 -3.20
N ARG A 124 1.97 -5.31 -2.37
CA ARG A 124 1.38 -4.25 -1.56
C ARG A 124 2.43 -3.56 -0.69
N LEU A 125 3.24 -4.33 0.03
CA LEU A 125 4.31 -3.77 0.89
C LEU A 125 5.28 -2.89 0.09
N VAL A 126 5.69 -3.32 -1.11
CA VAL A 126 6.59 -2.55 -1.97
C VAL A 126 5.92 -1.27 -2.45
N VAL A 127 4.71 -1.37 -2.99
CA VAL A 127 4.01 -0.20 -3.55
C VAL A 127 3.66 0.81 -2.46
N GLU A 128 3.14 0.37 -1.31
CA GLU A 128 2.86 1.27 -0.18
C GLU A 128 4.10 2.02 0.28
N ARG A 129 5.27 1.36 0.26
CA ARG A 129 6.53 2.02 0.60
C ARG A 129 6.94 3.05 -0.44
N LEU A 130 6.79 2.74 -1.71
CA LEU A 130 7.10 3.68 -2.80
C LEU A 130 6.15 4.88 -2.81
N VAL A 131 4.85 4.65 -2.64
CA VAL A 131 3.86 5.73 -2.46
C VAL A 131 4.24 6.61 -1.29
N GLN A 132 4.65 6.02 -0.16
CA GLN A 132 5.09 6.79 1.00
C GLN A 132 6.28 7.69 0.66
N MET A 133 7.29 7.19 -0.07
CA MET A 133 8.45 7.99 -0.48
C MET A 133 8.03 9.09 -1.48
N ALA A 134 7.18 8.75 -2.46
CA ALA A 134 6.72 9.70 -3.46
C ALA A 134 5.94 10.87 -2.84
N VAL A 135 5.10 10.60 -1.84
CA VAL A 135 4.36 11.64 -1.12
C VAL A 135 5.26 12.42 -0.17
N SER A 136 6.18 11.76 0.56
CA SER A 136 7.05 12.46 1.52
C SER A 136 8.02 13.43 0.86
N GLU A 137 8.54 13.06 -0.31
CA GLU A 137 9.46 13.90 -1.09
C GLU A 137 8.74 14.90 -2.01
N GLY A 138 7.39 14.87 -2.03
CA GLY A 138 6.59 15.79 -2.83
C GLY A 138 6.60 15.51 -4.33
N PHE A 139 6.96 14.30 -4.77
CA PHE A 139 6.81 13.88 -6.18
C PHE A 139 5.34 13.82 -6.59
N VAL A 140 4.46 13.49 -5.65
CA VAL A 140 3.00 13.51 -5.83
C VAL A 140 2.29 14.08 -4.60
N ALA A 141 1.18 14.78 -4.82
CA ALA A 141 0.40 15.40 -3.74
C ALA A 141 -0.32 14.36 -2.88
N SER A 142 -0.80 13.27 -3.48
CA SER A 142 -1.44 12.16 -2.80
C SER A 142 -1.36 10.87 -3.65
N GLU A 143 -1.65 9.73 -3.02
CA GLU A 143 -1.75 8.44 -3.72
C GLU A 143 -2.86 8.44 -4.78
N ASP A 144 -3.96 9.16 -4.54
CA ASP A 144 -5.15 9.11 -5.41
C ASP A 144 -4.84 9.70 -6.80
N VAL A 145 -3.91 10.67 -6.87
CA VAL A 145 -3.43 11.25 -8.13
C VAL A 145 -2.74 10.21 -9.02
N LEU A 146 -2.07 9.21 -8.44
CA LEU A 146 -1.30 8.21 -9.18
C LEU A 146 -2.18 7.31 -10.04
N GLY A 147 -3.40 6.99 -9.58
CA GLY A 147 -4.29 6.06 -10.26
C GLY A 147 -5.26 6.70 -11.25
N GLU A 148 -5.70 7.93 -10.98
CA GLU A 148 -6.80 8.56 -11.75
C GLU A 148 -6.33 9.61 -12.75
N HIS A 149 -5.16 10.23 -12.52
CA HIS A 149 -4.78 11.46 -13.21
C HIS A 149 -3.42 11.40 -13.91
N MET A 150 -2.64 10.34 -13.71
CA MET A 150 -1.33 10.20 -14.33
C MET A 150 -1.37 9.27 -15.54
N ASP A 151 -0.72 9.71 -16.63
CA ASP A 151 -0.38 8.82 -17.72
C ASP A 151 0.77 7.88 -17.33
N VAL A 152 1.01 6.85 -18.13
CA VAL A 152 2.01 5.81 -17.85
C VAL A 152 3.43 6.38 -17.74
N GLN A 153 3.80 7.37 -18.55
CA GLN A 153 5.16 7.93 -18.55
C GLN A 153 5.41 8.75 -17.29
N THR A 154 4.43 9.56 -16.88
CA THR A 154 4.49 10.31 -15.63
C THR A 154 4.54 9.34 -14.44
N LEU A 155 3.73 8.28 -14.46
CA LEU A 155 3.69 7.25 -13.43
C LEU A 155 5.05 6.53 -13.28
N ASP A 156 5.74 6.25 -14.38
CA ASP A 156 7.08 5.66 -14.40
C ASP A 156 8.14 6.61 -13.85
N THR A 157 8.05 7.90 -14.18
CA THR A 157 8.98 8.91 -13.66
C THR A 157 8.86 9.02 -12.14
N VAL A 158 7.63 9.01 -11.61
CA VAL A 158 7.40 8.99 -10.16
C VAL A 158 7.96 7.72 -9.54
N PHE A 159 7.79 6.57 -10.20
CA PHE A 159 8.39 5.31 -9.75
C PHE A 159 9.91 5.42 -9.65
N ASP A 160 10.58 5.93 -10.69
CA ASP A 160 12.05 6.03 -10.73
C ASP A 160 12.58 6.85 -9.56
N ASN A 161 11.99 8.03 -9.35
CA ASN A 161 12.38 8.91 -8.25
C ASN A 161 12.10 8.26 -6.88
N ALA A 162 10.92 7.66 -6.68
CA ALA A 162 10.57 7.03 -5.42
C ALA A 162 11.39 5.77 -5.13
N PHE A 163 11.75 5.01 -6.17
CA PHE A 163 12.54 3.80 -6.06
C PHE A 163 14.01 4.11 -5.76
N ASP A 164 14.57 5.14 -6.40
CA ASP A 164 15.91 5.64 -6.06
C ASP A 164 15.97 6.13 -4.61
N MET A 165 14.98 6.92 -4.17
CA MET A 165 14.86 7.35 -2.77
C MET A 165 14.77 6.17 -1.80
N LEU A 166 13.96 5.15 -2.13
CA LEU A 166 13.85 3.95 -1.31
C LEU A 166 15.18 3.19 -1.21
N LEU A 167 15.92 3.07 -2.31
CA LEU A 167 17.18 2.33 -2.34
C LEU A 167 18.31 3.08 -1.65
N ASN A 168 18.50 4.36 -1.97
CA ASN A 168 19.73 5.09 -1.73
C ASN A 168 19.61 6.23 -0.70
N TYR A 169 18.41 6.71 -0.42
CA TYR A 169 18.19 7.91 0.42
C TYR A 169 17.05 7.72 1.42
N ASN A 170 16.80 6.47 1.85
CA ASN A 170 15.70 6.18 2.73
C ASN A 170 16.05 6.59 4.17
N PRO A 171 15.30 7.52 4.80
CA PRO A 171 15.60 8.03 6.14
C PRO A 171 15.55 6.94 7.23
N THR A 172 14.91 5.81 6.93
CA THR A 172 14.83 4.66 7.86
C THR A 172 15.93 3.62 7.65
N GLY A 173 16.84 3.85 6.70
CA GLY A 173 17.91 2.94 6.31
C GLY A 173 17.85 2.59 4.82
N ASN A 174 18.98 2.74 4.14
CA ASN A 174 19.10 2.42 2.72
C ASN A 174 18.97 0.92 2.47
N LEU A 175 18.15 0.57 1.47
CA LEU A 175 18.01 -0.82 1.03
C LEU A 175 19.21 -1.25 0.18
N ALA A 176 19.83 -0.30 -0.52
CA ALA A 176 21.03 -0.53 -1.30
C ALA A 176 22.29 -0.06 -0.56
N GLY A 177 23.41 -0.75 -0.82
CA GLY A 177 24.71 -0.39 -0.26
C GLY A 177 25.71 -1.55 -0.25
N PRO A 178 26.91 -1.32 0.33
CA PRO A 178 28.00 -2.30 0.32
C PRO A 178 27.84 -3.41 1.36
N ASP A 179 26.90 -3.29 2.31
CA ASP A 179 26.78 -4.24 3.41
C ASP A 179 26.20 -5.58 2.95
N VAL A 180 26.59 -6.64 3.65
CA VAL A 180 26.06 -7.99 3.41
C VAL A 180 24.55 -7.99 3.62
N GLY A 181 23.81 -8.36 2.56
CA GLY A 181 22.35 -8.43 2.57
C GLY A 181 21.64 -7.17 2.07
N GLN A 182 22.37 -6.10 1.74
CA GLN A 182 21.82 -4.98 0.99
C GLN A 182 21.73 -5.30 -0.52
N LEU A 183 20.83 -4.60 -1.19
CA LEU A 183 20.70 -4.65 -2.64
C LEU A 183 21.86 -3.87 -3.29
N ARG A 184 22.21 -4.24 -4.51
CA ARG A 184 23.16 -3.51 -5.36
C ARG A 184 22.43 -2.44 -6.17
N GLY A 185 22.78 -1.17 -6.02
CA GLY A 185 22.09 -0.07 -6.71
C GLY A 185 22.12 -0.20 -8.23
N GLU A 186 23.20 -0.76 -8.80
CA GLU A 186 23.40 -0.88 -10.24
C GLU A 186 22.43 -1.84 -10.94
N LYS A 187 21.71 -2.65 -10.15
CA LYS A 187 20.73 -3.64 -10.65
C LYS A 187 19.29 -3.28 -10.27
N ALA A 188 19.03 -2.01 -9.99
CA ALA A 188 17.72 -1.51 -9.56
C ALA A 188 16.57 -2.04 -10.42
N ASP A 189 16.68 -1.93 -11.74
CA ASP A 189 15.64 -2.35 -12.70
C ASP A 189 15.44 -3.86 -12.79
N GLU A 190 16.42 -4.67 -12.38
CA GLU A 190 16.35 -6.13 -12.42
C GLU A 190 15.66 -6.71 -11.17
N TYR A 191 15.42 -5.91 -10.13
CA TYR A 191 14.90 -6.44 -8.88
C TYR A 191 13.44 -6.87 -8.99
N LEU A 192 13.24 -8.14 -8.64
CA LEU A 192 11.91 -8.68 -8.42
C LEU A 192 11.28 -8.06 -7.17
N TYR A 193 9.98 -7.77 -7.23
CA TYR A 193 9.26 -7.17 -6.10
C TYR A 193 9.35 -8.03 -4.83
N ASN A 194 9.44 -9.36 -4.96
CA ASN A 194 9.62 -10.27 -3.82
C ASN A 194 10.96 -10.05 -3.10
N SER A 195 12.03 -9.77 -3.87
CA SER A 195 13.37 -9.50 -3.33
C SER A 195 13.37 -8.17 -2.56
N VAL A 196 12.74 -7.13 -3.12
CA VAL A 196 12.61 -5.83 -2.47
C VAL A 196 11.72 -5.93 -1.22
N ALA A 197 10.59 -6.64 -1.29
CA ALA A 197 9.73 -6.89 -0.13
C ALA A 197 10.47 -7.59 1.02
N LYS A 198 11.36 -8.52 0.70
CA LYS A 198 12.23 -9.17 1.69
C LYS A 198 13.22 -8.17 2.30
N ALA A 199 13.91 -7.37 1.47
CA ALA A 199 14.85 -6.36 1.94
C ALA A 199 14.19 -5.34 2.89
N ILE A 200 12.97 -4.87 2.56
CA ILE A 200 12.18 -3.98 3.41
C ILE A 200 11.95 -4.61 4.80
N ARG A 201 11.54 -5.89 4.85
CA ARG A 201 11.28 -6.58 6.12
C ARG A 201 12.53 -6.77 6.96
N ASP A 202 13.63 -7.15 6.32
CA ASP A 202 14.91 -7.35 7.00
C ASP A 202 15.42 -6.03 7.61
N MET A 203 15.28 -4.93 6.86
CA MET A 203 15.58 -3.58 7.34
C MET A 203 14.69 -3.19 8.53
N ASP A 204 13.36 -3.33 8.41
CA ASP A 204 12.44 -3.00 9.51
C ASP A 204 12.70 -3.86 10.77
N LYS A 205 13.09 -5.13 10.58
CA LYS A 205 13.49 -6.03 11.67
C LYS A 205 14.79 -5.58 12.33
N LYS A 206 15.78 -5.12 11.55
CA LYS A 206 17.04 -4.59 12.07
C LYS A 206 16.79 -3.33 12.91
N ARG A 207 15.94 -2.42 12.44
CA ARG A 207 15.57 -1.19 13.17
C ARG A 207 14.98 -1.50 14.55
N LYS A 208 14.01 -2.41 14.61
CA LYS A 208 13.35 -2.85 15.87
C LYS A 208 14.28 -3.52 16.89
N ARG A 209 15.50 -3.90 16.51
CA ARG A 209 16.49 -4.50 17.43
C ARG A 209 17.43 -3.47 18.04
N VAL A 210 17.47 -2.26 17.47
CA VAL A 210 18.35 -1.17 17.91
C VAL A 210 17.60 -0.19 18.81
N GLU A 211 16.28 -0.09 18.64
CA GLU A 211 15.33 0.60 19.56
C GLU A 211 15.13 -0.22 20.85
#